data_AF-A0A947EN93-F1
#
_entry.id   AF-A0A947EN93-F1
#
_cell.length_a   1.000
_cell.length_b   1.000
_cell.length_c   1.000
_cell.angle_alpha   90.00
_cell.angle_beta   90.00
_cell.angle_gamma   90.00
#
_symmetry.space_group_name_H-M   'P 1'
#
loop_
_entity.id
_entity.type
_entity.pdbx_description
1 polymer ?
#
loop_
_entity_poly.entity_id
_entity_poly.type
_entity_poly.pdbx_seq_one_letter_code
_entity_poly.pdbx_strand_id
1 'polypeptide(L)'
;MKKYLLLFIFLSATSLAFTQQKNISLEEIWGGKFSTKGLQELRSMNDGEHYTILNIDNARGVSSIEQFAYETLERTTTILSSEENGVPLFSSYTFSEDESKILLATEVERIYRRSRKGIYYVYDKARETTLKISDQKIMSPYLSPDGSKVAYVFENDLYLFELLTGSTQRITTDGEYNAIINGVTDWVYEEEFGFVRAFDWNSDGTILAFLRFDERAVPEFSMDVYGEDLYPSQHRFKYPKAGEENSKVTLHLYKLEEGSTVDIDLMDAYYIPRIQWKNQADELSVQTLNRAQNYLKIYTVNADEASVSLLLEEKDQAYVDVTDNLTFLADDSFIWTSEKSGFNHIYLYKPDGNLKKQLTEGPWEVTNYYGYDPGSKSIFYQSTENGSIVRDIYKIGINGRNKKRLTEMEGTNSAAFSTNYTYFINTFSNTEVPYRYTLHKASDGKKIKDILDNSSLAELLQGYNLSPKEFSTLEINGFDLNMWMIKPVDFDPNKKYPLLLFQYSGPGSQQVANRWLGSNDYWHQMLAQQGIVVACVDGRGTGFKGRDFKKMTYRELGKFEVEDQISAAKKLSEYSWIDEDRTGIWGWSYGGFMSSNCILQGNDTFELAIAVAPVT
;
A
#
# COMPACT_ATOMS: atom_id res chain seq x y z
N MET A 1 -33.74 -86.42 21.56
CA MET A 1 -34.18 -85.17 20.89
C MET A 1 -33.72 -83.96 21.69
N LYS A 2 -32.79 -83.17 21.17
CA LYS A 2 -32.70 -81.70 21.33
C LYS A 2 -31.55 -81.20 20.45
N LYS A 3 -31.89 -80.36 19.47
CA LYS A 3 -30.99 -79.67 18.53
C LYS A 3 -30.30 -78.53 19.28
N TYR A 4 -29.00 -78.32 19.04
CA TYR A 4 -28.33 -77.05 19.35
C TYR A 4 -27.88 -76.41 18.04
N LEU A 5 -28.41 -75.20 17.81
CA LEU A 5 -28.13 -74.28 16.72
C LEU A 5 -27.01 -73.34 17.21
N LEU A 6 -25.86 -73.32 16.55
CA LEU A 6 -24.76 -72.38 16.82
C LEU A 6 -24.79 -71.30 15.74
N LEU A 7 -25.10 -70.08 16.19
CA LEU A 7 -25.21 -68.86 15.40
C LEU A 7 -23.83 -68.18 15.33
N PHE A 8 -23.29 -67.96 14.14
CA PHE A 8 -22.09 -67.16 13.90
C PHE A 8 -22.45 -65.67 13.89
N ILE A 9 -21.80 -64.87 14.75
CA ILE A 9 -21.88 -63.41 14.74
C ILE A 9 -20.63 -62.86 14.04
N PHE A 10 -20.83 -62.17 12.92
CA PHE A 10 -19.81 -61.38 12.23
C PHE A 10 -19.69 -60.02 12.95
N LEU A 11 -18.52 -59.74 13.55
CA LEU A 11 -18.17 -58.41 14.06
C LEU A 11 -17.43 -57.65 12.95
N SER A 12 -18.07 -56.63 12.37
CA SER A 12 -17.42 -55.65 11.50
C SER A 12 -16.74 -54.59 12.38
N ALA A 13 -15.42 -54.66 12.50
CA ALA A 13 -14.61 -53.61 13.12
C ALA A 13 -14.36 -52.50 12.10
N THR A 14 -15.07 -51.38 12.22
CA THR A 14 -14.70 -50.12 11.57
C THR A 14 -13.58 -49.47 12.37
N SER A 15 -12.35 -49.52 11.86
CA SER A 15 -11.23 -48.72 12.37
C SER A 15 -11.47 -47.25 12.01
N LEU A 16 -11.84 -46.43 12.99
CA LEU A 16 -11.73 -44.98 12.90
C LEU A 16 -10.24 -44.63 12.89
N ALA A 17 -9.69 -44.32 11.72
CA ALA A 17 -8.36 -43.76 11.61
C ALA A 17 -8.40 -42.31 12.14
N PHE A 18 -7.93 -42.08 13.36
CA PHE A 18 -7.55 -40.74 13.79
C PHE A 18 -6.31 -40.33 13.00
N THR A 19 -6.46 -39.41 12.04
CA THR A 19 -5.32 -38.74 11.42
C THR A 19 -4.60 -37.92 12.49
N GLN A 20 -3.38 -38.31 12.84
CA GLN A 20 -2.54 -37.55 13.76
C GLN A 20 -2.21 -36.19 13.13
N GLN A 21 -2.60 -35.10 13.78
CA GLN A 21 -2.28 -33.74 13.35
C GLN A 21 -0.77 -33.48 13.47
N LYS A 22 -0.20 -32.82 12.46
CA LYS A 22 1.23 -32.58 12.27
C LYS A 22 1.65 -31.21 12.83
N ASN A 23 2.89 -31.10 13.32
CA ASN A 23 3.51 -29.81 13.64
C ASN A 23 4.08 -29.12 12.38
N ILE A 24 4.18 -27.79 12.43
CA ILE A 24 4.76 -26.96 11.37
C ILE A 24 6.29 -27.09 11.39
N SER A 25 6.92 -27.03 10.22
CA SER A 25 8.38 -26.93 10.06
C SER A 25 8.80 -25.63 9.37
N LEU A 26 10.05 -25.20 9.58
CA LEU A 26 10.61 -23.99 8.97
C LEU A 26 10.62 -24.09 7.44
N GLU A 27 10.93 -25.26 6.91
CA GLU A 27 10.96 -25.53 5.46
C GLU A 27 9.57 -25.34 4.84
N GLU A 28 8.49 -25.66 5.55
CA GLU A 28 7.12 -25.47 5.07
C GLU A 28 6.70 -23.99 5.10
N ILE A 29 7.10 -23.25 6.15
CA ILE A 29 6.82 -21.81 6.28
C ILE A 29 7.52 -21.05 5.15
N TRP A 30 8.83 -21.23 5.01
CA TRP A 30 9.66 -20.44 4.09
C TRP A 30 9.71 -21.04 2.68
N GLY A 31 9.32 -22.30 2.51
CA GLY A 31 9.09 -22.94 1.21
C GLY A 31 7.72 -22.66 0.60
N GLY A 32 6.87 -21.85 1.25
CA GLY A 32 5.60 -21.38 0.69
C GLY A 32 4.45 -22.38 0.77
N LYS A 33 4.53 -23.44 1.59
CA LYS A 33 3.48 -24.46 1.69
C LYS A 33 2.14 -23.91 2.19
N PHE A 34 2.20 -22.87 3.02
CA PHE A 34 1.02 -22.21 3.59
C PHE A 34 0.65 -20.90 2.89
N SER A 35 1.22 -20.66 1.70
CA SER A 35 0.94 -19.44 0.94
C SER A 35 -0.51 -19.44 0.42
N THR A 36 -1.14 -18.28 0.48
CA THR A 36 -2.44 -18.06 -0.16
C THR A 36 -2.24 -17.69 -1.61
N LYS A 37 -3.11 -18.22 -2.48
CA LYS A 37 -3.27 -17.70 -3.83
C LYS A 37 -3.87 -16.29 -3.75
N GLY A 38 -3.30 -15.37 -4.53
CA GLY A 38 -3.83 -14.03 -4.73
C GLY A 38 -4.38 -13.84 -6.14
N LEU A 39 -5.05 -12.71 -6.36
CA LEU A 39 -5.40 -12.26 -7.71
C LEU A 39 -4.20 -11.58 -8.37
N GLN A 40 -4.10 -11.72 -9.68
CA GLN A 40 -3.21 -10.89 -10.49
C GLN A 40 -3.72 -9.44 -10.48
N GLU A 41 -2.81 -8.49 -10.72
CA GLU A 41 -3.18 -7.08 -10.89
C GLU A 41 -4.15 -6.97 -12.06
N LEU A 42 -5.36 -6.51 -11.76
CA LEU A 42 -6.40 -6.22 -12.74
C LEU A 42 -6.49 -4.72 -12.99
N ARG A 43 -6.79 -4.34 -14.22
CA ARG A 43 -7.03 -2.95 -14.59
C ARG A 43 -8.43 -2.83 -15.15
N SER A 44 -9.31 -2.14 -14.43
CA SER A 44 -10.66 -1.85 -14.92
C SER A 44 -10.56 -1.01 -16.18
N MET A 45 -11.38 -1.34 -17.17
CA MET A 45 -11.51 -0.55 -18.38
C MET A 45 -12.50 0.60 -18.18
N ASN A 46 -12.48 1.59 -19.06
CA ASN A 46 -13.30 2.80 -18.99
C ASN A 46 -14.80 2.54 -19.02
N ASP A 47 -15.25 1.49 -19.70
CA ASP A 47 -16.66 1.07 -19.68
C ASP A 47 -17.14 0.65 -18.28
N GLY A 48 -16.21 0.25 -17.41
CA GLY A 48 -16.45 -0.29 -16.07
C GLY A 48 -17.24 -1.61 -16.06
N GLU A 49 -17.36 -2.26 -17.21
CA GLU A 49 -17.95 -3.58 -17.41
C GLU A 49 -16.87 -4.65 -17.62
N HIS A 50 -15.71 -4.25 -18.13
CA HIS A 50 -14.56 -5.11 -18.37
C HIS A 50 -13.35 -4.72 -17.53
N TYR A 51 -12.45 -5.68 -17.35
CA TYR A 51 -11.11 -5.46 -16.83
C TYR A 51 -10.11 -6.27 -17.63
N THR A 52 -8.83 -5.92 -17.47
CA THR A 52 -7.73 -6.56 -18.19
C THR A 52 -6.71 -7.13 -17.22
N ILE A 53 -6.12 -8.25 -17.62
CA ILE A 53 -5.05 -8.94 -16.89
C ILE A 53 -3.84 -9.10 -17.81
N LEU A 54 -2.65 -8.84 -17.27
CA LEU A 54 -1.39 -9.18 -17.94
C LEU A 54 -1.05 -10.65 -17.69
N ASN A 55 -0.98 -11.45 -18.75
CA ASN A 55 -0.45 -12.79 -18.70
C ASN A 55 0.98 -12.83 -19.26
N ILE A 56 1.88 -13.55 -18.59
CA ILE A 56 3.27 -13.74 -19.01
C ILE A 56 3.60 -15.23 -18.91
N ASP A 57 3.77 -15.87 -20.06
CA ASP A 57 4.30 -17.23 -20.17
C ASP A 57 5.81 -17.17 -20.41
N ASN A 58 6.57 -17.30 -19.32
CA ASN A 58 8.03 -17.28 -19.37
C ASN A 58 8.62 -18.49 -20.12
N ALA A 59 7.92 -19.62 -20.19
CA ALA A 59 8.41 -20.80 -20.89
C ALA A 59 8.32 -20.63 -22.41
N ARG A 60 7.28 -19.95 -22.87
CA ARG A 60 7.11 -19.59 -24.29
C ARG A 60 7.74 -18.25 -24.67
N GLY A 61 8.06 -17.41 -23.69
CA GLY A 61 8.53 -16.04 -23.93
C GLY A 61 7.43 -15.15 -24.51
N VAL A 62 6.17 -15.36 -24.10
CA VAL A 62 4.99 -14.66 -24.64
C VAL A 62 4.28 -13.90 -23.52
N SER A 63 3.95 -12.65 -23.77
CA SER A 63 3.01 -11.85 -22.97
C SER A 63 1.74 -11.54 -23.76
N SER A 64 0.62 -11.47 -23.06
CA SER A 64 -0.66 -11.05 -23.60
C SER A 64 -1.48 -10.21 -22.60
N ILE A 65 -2.33 -9.33 -23.12
CA ILE A 65 -3.31 -8.55 -22.37
C ILE A 65 -4.67 -9.17 -22.63
N GLU A 66 -5.25 -9.79 -21.62
CA GLU A 66 -6.51 -10.52 -21.73
C GLU A 66 -7.65 -9.70 -21.10
N GLN A 67 -8.76 -9.54 -21.83
CA GLN A 67 -9.96 -8.86 -21.34
C GLN A 67 -10.94 -9.88 -20.72
N PHE A 68 -11.56 -9.50 -19.62
CA PHE A 68 -12.57 -10.26 -18.90
C PHE A 68 -13.77 -9.37 -18.60
N ALA A 69 -14.98 -9.94 -18.64
CA ALA A 69 -16.17 -9.25 -18.15
C ALA A 69 -16.28 -9.41 -16.63
N TYR A 70 -16.60 -8.33 -15.91
CA TYR A 70 -16.81 -8.39 -14.46
C TYR A 70 -17.93 -9.37 -14.10
N GLU A 71 -19.11 -9.26 -14.74
CA GLU A 71 -20.29 -10.03 -14.34
C GLU A 71 -20.09 -11.55 -14.48
N THR A 72 -19.48 -12.00 -15.57
CA THR A 72 -19.28 -13.44 -15.85
C THR A 72 -17.95 -13.97 -15.31
N LEU A 73 -16.95 -13.11 -15.12
CA LEU A 73 -15.54 -13.47 -14.86
C LEU A 73 -14.92 -14.31 -15.99
N GLU A 74 -15.52 -14.31 -17.17
CA GLU A 74 -15.03 -15.05 -18.33
C GLU A 74 -14.19 -14.14 -19.22
N ARG A 75 -13.15 -14.73 -19.83
CA ARG A 75 -12.34 -14.05 -20.82
C ARG A 75 -13.19 -13.75 -22.05
N THR A 76 -13.26 -12.49 -22.45
CA THR A 76 -14.01 -12.04 -23.63
C THR A 76 -13.14 -12.04 -24.88
N THR A 77 -11.92 -11.50 -24.80
CA THR A 77 -10.97 -11.42 -25.91
C THR A 77 -9.53 -11.24 -25.44
N THR A 78 -8.55 -11.53 -26.30
CA THR A 78 -7.18 -11.01 -26.18
C THR A 78 -7.14 -9.62 -26.81
N ILE A 79 -6.65 -8.61 -26.08
CA ILE A 79 -6.48 -7.23 -26.58
C ILE A 79 -5.18 -7.10 -27.37
N LEU A 80 -4.12 -7.73 -26.89
CA LEU A 80 -2.79 -7.67 -27.49
C LEU A 80 -1.99 -8.91 -27.09
N SER A 81 -1.27 -9.50 -28.05
CA SER A 81 -0.34 -10.60 -27.83
C SER A 81 1.00 -10.33 -28.51
N SER A 82 2.09 -10.58 -27.80
CA SER A 82 3.45 -10.55 -28.38
C SER A 82 3.68 -11.57 -29.48
N GLU A 83 2.98 -12.70 -29.45
CA GLU A 83 3.07 -13.75 -30.47
C GLU A 83 2.31 -13.37 -31.75
N GLU A 84 1.14 -12.75 -31.63
CA GLU A 84 0.24 -12.50 -32.75
C GLU A 84 0.46 -11.13 -33.41
N ASN A 85 0.81 -10.12 -32.62
CA ASN A 85 0.86 -8.73 -33.08
C ASN A 85 2.30 -8.24 -33.37
N GLY A 86 3.29 -9.13 -33.31
CA GLY A 86 4.69 -8.76 -33.57
C GLY A 86 5.26 -7.73 -32.59
N VAL A 87 4.69 -7.65 -31.37
CA VAL A 87 5.22 -6.79 -30.30
C VAL A 87 6.21 -7.56 -29.43
N PRO A 88 7.27 -6.93 -28.90
CA PRO A 88 8.20 -7.59 -28.01
C PRO A 88 7.52 -8.09 -26.74
N LEU A 89 8.12 -9.09 -26.08
CA LEU A 89 7.71 -9.51 -24.74
C LEU A 89 7.69 -8.31 -23.78
N PHE A 90 6.56 -8.10 -23.11
CA PHE A 90 6.36 -6.97 -22.20
C PHE A 90 5.97 -7.41 -20.80
N SER A 91 6.44 -6.68 -19.80
CA SER A 91 6.25 -6.98 -18.38
C SER A 91 5.26 -6.04 -17.68
N SER A 92 4.82 -4.97 -18.34
CA SER A 92 3.72 -4.12 -17.87
C SER A 92 3.12 -3.32 -19.02
N TYR A 93 1.90 -2.83 -18.83
CA TYR A 93 1.23 -1.97 -19.79
C TYR A 93 0.44 -0.84 -19.11
N THR A 94 0.09 0.19 -19.87
CA THR A 94 -0.85 1.25 -19.47
C THR A 94 -1.61 1.73 -20.70
N PHE A 95 -2.91 2.02 -20.57
CA PHE A 95 -3.71 2.55 -21.67
C PHE A 95 -3.56 4.07 -21.78
N SER A 96 -3.77 4.63 -22.98
CA SER A 96 -4.16 6.05 -23.11
C SER A 96 -5.51 6.30 -22.44
N GLU A 97 -5.83 7.56 -22.18
CA GLU A 97 -7.09 7.95 -21.52
C GLU A 97 -8.34 7.41 -22.24
N ASP A 98 -8.32 7.35 -23.57
CA ASP A 98 -9.38 6.81 -24.42
C ASP A 98 -9.24 5.30 -24.72
N GLU A 99 -8.24 4.63 -24.14
CA GLU A 99 -7.87 3.23 -24.39
C GLU A 99 -7.59 2.88 -25.87
N SER A 100 -7.31 3.87 -26.72
CA SER A 100 -6.94 3.66 -28.14
C SER A 100 -5.50 3.19 -28.32
N LYS A 101 -4.63 3.49 -27.35
CA LYS A 101 -3.21 3.15 -27.36
C LYS A 101 -2.79 2.42 -26.10
N ILE A 102 -1.71 1.65 -26.21
CA ILE A 102 -1.15 0.87 -25.12
C ILE A 102 0.35 1.17 -25.02
N LEU A 103 0.78 1.73 -23.91
CA LEU A 103 2.18 1.87 -23.55
C LEU A 103 2.68 0.55 -22.95
N LEU A 104 3.73 -0.04 -23.53
CA LEU A 104 4.29 -1.33 -23.14
C LEU A 104 5.70 -1.14 -22.57
N ALA A 105 6.01 -1.82 -21.47
CA ALA A 105 7.35 -1.82 -20.88
C ALA A 105 8.06 -3.16 -21.12
N THR A 106 9.30 -3.10 -21.57
CA THR A 106 10.17 -4.25 -21.87
C THR A 106 11.55 -4.02 -21.27
N GLU A 107 12.33 -5.09 -21.07
CA GLU A 107 13.70 -5.03 -20.54
C GLU A 107 13.84 -4.19 -19.25
N VAL A 108 12.86 -4.30 -18.36
CA VAL A 108 12.73 -3.46 -17.16
C VAL A 108 13.82 -3.79 -16.13
N GLU A 109 14.50 -2.75 -15.66
CA GLU A 109 15.46 -2.77 -14.56
C GLU A 109 14.92 -1.94 -13.39
N ARG A 110 14.95 -2.50 -12.17
CA ARG A 110 14.58 -1.77 -10.95
C ARG A 110 15.75 -0.91 -10.48
N ILE A 111 15.43 0.25 -9.91
CA ILE A 111 16.42 1.19 -9.36
C ILE A 111 16.31 1.18 -7.83
N TYR A 112 15.22 1.71 -7.28
CA TYR A 112 14.90 1.66 -5.85
C TYR A 112 13.62 0.84 -5.60
N ARG A 113 12.72 1.30 -4.73
CA ARG A 113 11.53 0.56 -4.31
C ARG A 113 10.47 0.49 -5.41
N ARG A 114 10.30 1.57 -6.16
CA ARG A 114 9.25 1.79 -7.19
C ARG A 114 9.85 2.18 -8.54
N SER A 115 10.97 2.91 -8.54
CA SER A 115 11.60 3.39 -9.76
C SER A 115 12.14 2.24 -10.61
N ARG A 116 11.98 2.42 -11.91
CA ARG A 116 12.42 1.49 -12.94
C ARG A 116 12.77 2.24 -14.21
N LYS A 117 13.71 1.68 -14.97
CA LYS A 117 14.00 2.07 -16.34
C LYS A 117 13.83 0.88 -17.27
N GLY A 118 13.48 1.12 -18.52
CA GLY A 118 13.25 0.05 -19.49
C GLY A 118 13.12 0.56 -20.91
N ILE A 119 12.96 -0.35 -21.86
CA ILE A 119 12.64 -0.03 -23.25
C ILE A 119 11.12 -0.01 -23.38
N TYR A 120 10.57 1.06 -23.96
CA TYR A 120 9.14 1.24 -24.06
C TYR A 120 8.65 1.41 -25.49
N TYR A 121 7.43 0.94 -25.72
CA TYR A 121 6.73 0.97 -26.99
C TYR A 121 5.32 1.51 -26.82
N VAL A 122 4.79 2.19 -27.83
CA VAL A 122 3.36 2.50 -27.94
C VAL A 122 2.75 1.67 -29.05
N TYR A 123 1.72 0.89 -28.69
CA TYR A 123 0.89 0.16 -29.63
C TYR A 123 -0.38 0.96 -29.93
N ASP A 124 -0.67 1.21 -31.20
CA ASP A 124 -1.91 1.84 -31.67
C ASP A 124 -2.89 0.74 -32.11
N LYS A 125 -4.01 0.61 -31.40
CA LYS A 125 -4.98 -0.47 -31.63
C LYS A 125 -5.72 -0.33 -32.96
N ALA A 126 -5.93 0.90 -33.45
CA ALA A 126 -6.68 1.13 -34.68
C ALA A 126 -5.82 0.87 -35.92
N ARG A 127 -4.51 1.18 -35.82
CA ARG A 127 -3.54 0.96 -36.90
C ARG A 127 -2.86 -0.40 -36.84
N GLU A 128 -2.93 -1.08 -35.69
CA GLU A 128 -2.18 -2.31 -35.38
C GLU A 128 -0.67 -2.13 -35.57
N THR A 129 -0.15 -0.95 -35.20
CA THR A 129 1.27 -0.60 -35.34
C THR A 129 1.90 -0.32 -33.99
N THR A 130 3.18 -0.66 -33.89
CA THR A 130 3.98 -0.47 -32.68
C THR A 130 5.15 0.45 -32.96
N LEU A 131 5.32 1.46 -32.10
CA LEU A 131 6.40 2.43 -32.20
C LEU A 131 7.28 2.36 -30.95
N LYS A 132 8.59 2.19 -31.15
CA LYS A 132 9.58 2.26 -30.07
C LYS A 132 9.82 3.73 -29.70
N ILE A 133 9.76 4.07 -28.41
CA ILE A 133 9.90 5.46 -27.95
C ILE A 133 11.38 5.90 -27.96
N SER A 134 12.28 5.02 -27.52
CA SER A 134 13.72 5.28 -27.45
C SER A 134 14.49 3.97 -27.59
N ASP A 135 15.68 4.04 -28.17
CA ASP A 135 16.64 2.93 -28.15
C ASP A 135 17.34 2.75 -26.81
N GLN A 136 17.26 3.74 -25.93
CA GLN A 136 17.82 3.71 -24.58
C GLN A 136 16.77 3.38 -23.54
N LYS A 137 17.20 2.89 -22.37
CA LYS A 137 16.28 2.65 -21.25
C LYS A 137 15.87 3.98 -20.62
N ILE A 138 14.57 4.25 -20.65
CA ILE A 138 13.97 5.50 -20.16
C ILE A 138 13.15 5.24 -18.89
N MET A 139 12.79 6.31 -18.18
CA MET A 139 11.99 6.29 -16.95
C MET A 139 10.66 7.02 -17.15
N SER A 140 9.64 6.53 -16.43
CA SER A 140 8.32 7.16 -16.30
C SER A 140 7.68 7.67 -17.60
N PRO A 141 7.67 6.92 -18.73
CA PRO A 141 6.97 7.38 -19.92
C PRO A 141 5.47 7.53 -19.65
N TYR A 142 4.89 8.63 -20.14
CA TYR A 142 3.50 8.99 -19.91
C TYR A 142 2.92 9.67 -21.15
N LEU A 143 1.80 9.13 -21.65
CA LEU A 143 1.10 9.64 -22.84
C LEU A 143 0.43 10.99 -22.52
N SER A 144 0.40 11.89 -23.50
CA SER A 144 -0.46 13.08 -23.45
C SER A 144 -1.95 12.69 -23.44
N PRO A 145 -2.87 13.55 -22.98
CA PRO A 145 -4.30 13.25 -22.92
C PRO A 145 -4.89 12.80 -24.27
N ASP A 146 -4.49 13.47 -25.36
CA ASP A 146 -4.87 13.11 -26.74
C ASP A 146 -4.16 11.86 -27.29
N GLY A 147 -3.20 11.32 -26.54
CA GLY A 147 -2.35 10.20 -26.91
C GLY A 147 -1.52 10.45 -28.16
N SER A 148 -1.15 11.70 -28.47
CA SER A 148 -0.28 12.04 -29.61
C SER A 148 1.22 12.07 -29.24
N LYS A 149 1.54 12.30 -27.96
CA LYS A 149 2.93 12.45 -27.46
C LYS A 149 3.21 11.56 -26.26
N VAL A 150 4.48 11.33 -26.00
CA VAL A 150 4.96 10.68 -24.76
C VAL A 150 6.01 11.57 -24.10
N ALA A 151 5.75 12.03 -22.88
CA ALA A 151 6.77 12.61 -22.02
C ALA A 151 7.50 11.50 -21.26
N TYR A 152 8.82 11.60 -21.11
CA TYR A 152 9.61 10.62 -20.38
C TYR A 152 10.90 11.24 -19.83
N VAL A 153 11.57 10.54 -18.92
CA VAL A 153 12.87 10.94 -18.38
C VAL A 153 13.99 10.04 -18.88
N PHE A 154 15.08 10.64 -19.33
CA PHE A 154 16.31 9.95 -19.68
C PHE A 154 17.51 10.75 -19.14
N GLU A 155 18.44 10.08 -18.46
CA GLU A 155 19.62 10.72 -17.86
C GLU A 155 19.28 12.01 -17.07
N ASN A 156 18.25 11.94 -16.22
CA ASN A 156 17.76 13.05 -15.39
C ASN A 156 17.19 14.26 -16.15
N ASP A 157 16.97 14.16 -17.46
CA ASP A 157 16.28 15.17 -18.25
C ASP A 157 14.93 14.69 -18.79
N LEU A 158 14.02 15.65 -18.95
CA LEU A 158 12.73 15.45 -19.59
C LEU A 158 12.84 15.51 -21.11
N TYR A 159 12.14 14.59 -21.76
CA TYR A 159 12.03 14.49 -23.21
C TYR A 159 10.58 14.34 -23.62
N LEU A 160 10.28 14.80 -24.84
CA LEU A 160 8.98 14.67 -25.47
C LEU A 160 9.14 13.92 -26.80
N PHE A 161 8.42 12.82 -26.96
CA PHE A 161 8.37 12.03 -28.19
C PHE A 161 7.05 12.20 -28.90
N GLU A 162 7.11 12.59 -30.17
CA GLU A 162 5.94 12.76 -31.04
C GLU A 162 5.64 11.48 -31.81
N LEU A 163 4.47 10.89 -31.59
CA LEU A 163 4.14 9.58 -32.17
C LEU A 163 3.93 9.64 -33.69
N LEU A 164 3.46 10.78 -34.22
CA LEU A 164 3.19 10.93 -35.65
C LEU A 164 4.47 10.98 -36.48
N THR A 165 5.48 11.71 -36.00
CA THR A 165 6.73 11.94 -36.72
C THR A 165 7.84 11.00 -36.28
N GLY A 166 7.73 10.38 -35.10
CA GLY A 166 8.80 9.64 -34.46
C GLY A 166 9.96 10.53 -34.00
N SER A 167 9.74 11.84 -33.85
CA SER A 167 10.79 12.78 -33.42
C SER A 167 10.80 12.95 -31.91
N THR A 168 12.01 13.09 -31.35
CA THR A 168 12.21 13.40 -29.93
C THR A 168 12.74 14.83 -29.76
N GLN A 169 12.17 15.56 -28.82
CA GLN A 169 12.67 16.83 -28.32
C GLN A 169 13.16 16.66 -26.88
N ARG A 170 14.32 17.23 -26.56
CA ARG A 170 14.82 17.36 -25.17
C ARG A 170 14.27 18.66 -24.58
N ILE A 171 13.63 18.57 -23.41
CA ILE A 171 12.95 19.70 -22.74
C ILE A 171 13.89 20.38 -21.73
N THR A 172 14.54 19.59 -20.87
CA THR A 172 15.53 20.08 -19.90
C THR A 172 16.93 19.67 -20.33
N THR A 173 17.96 20.42 -19.92
CA THR A 173 19.35 20.20 -20.39
C THR A 173 20.39 20.19 -19.27
N ASP A 174 19.94 20.33 -18.03
CA ASP A 174 20.79 20.43 -16.85
C ASP A 174 20.77 19.17 -15.97
N GLY A 175 20.08 18.10 -16.40
CA GLY A 175 20.09 16.80 -15.75
C GLY A 175 21.51 16.27 -15.57
N GLU A 176 21.85 15.91 -14.33
CA GLU A 176 23.18 15.41 -13.97
C GLU A 176 23.05 14.43 -12.79
N TYR A 177 23.66 13.26 -12.93
CA TYR A 177 23.65 12.22 -11.90
C TYR A 177 24.28 12.73 -10.60
N ASN A 178 23.63 12.46 -9.46
CA ASN A 178 24.04 12.95 -8.13
C ASN A 178 24.08 14.49 -8.03
N ALA A 179 23.33 15.22 -8.86
CA ALA A 179 23.28 16.67 -8.84
C ALA A 179 21.89 17.24 -9.15
N ILE A 180 21.37 17.04 -10.36
CA ILE A 180 20.08 17.60 -10.80
C ILE A 180 19.21 16.49 -11.40
N ILE A 181 17.95 16.44 -11.00
CA ILE A 181 16.94 15.49 -11.49
C ILE A 181 15.70 16.26 -11.95
N ASN A 182 15.27 16.07 -13.20
CA ASN A 182 14.06 16.67 -13.76
C ASN A 182 12.97 15.59 -13.98
N GLY A 183 11.76 15.83 -13.47
CA GLY A 183 10.57 15.03 -13.79
C GLY A 183 10.47 13.66 -13.10
N VAL A 184 11.48 13.23 -12.37
CA VAL A 184 11.37 12.08 -11.45
C VAL A 184 11.91 12.44 -10.07
N THR A 185 11.54 11.65 -9.07
CA THR A 185 11.95 11.86 -7.68
C THR A 185 13.39 11.45 -7.42
N ASP A 186 14.01 12.08 -6.42
CA ASP A 186 15.19 11.53 -5.76
C ASP A 186 14.83 10.32 -4.86
N TRP A 187 15.83 9.77 -4.16
CA TRP A 187 15.63 8.61 -3.28
C TRP A 187 14.64 8.89 -2.14
N VAL A 188 14.72 10.07 -1.51
CA VAL A 188 13.92 10.41 -0.32
C VAL A 188 12.45 10.61 -0.71
N TYR A 189 12.18 11.33 -1.79
CA TYR A 189 10.80 11.52 -2.25
C TYR A 189 10.17 10.20 -2.69
N GLU A 190 10.93 9.31 -3.32
CA GLU A 190 10.41 7.99 -3.69
C GLU A 190 10.03 7.14 -2.47
N GLU A 191 10.90 7.11 -1.45
CA GLU A 191 10.69 6.29 -0.27
C GLU A 191 9.65 6.88 0.68
N GLU A 192 9.78 8.17 1.00
CA GLU A 192 9.03 8.84 2.05
C GLU A 192 7.71 9.44 1.56
N PHE A 193 7.63 9.88 0.29
CA PHE A 193 6.37 10.40 -0.31
C PHE A 193 5.73 9.43 -1.32
N GLY A 194 6.42 8.36 -1.71
CA GLY A 194 5.80 7.19 -2.35
C GLY A 194 5.48 7.29 -3.85
N PHE A 195 6.13 8.18 -4.61
CA PHE A 195 5.91 8.34 -6.05
C PHE A 195 7.23 8.43 -6.82
N VAL A 196 7.19 8.26 -8.15
CA VAL A 196 8.39 8.33 -9.02
C VAL A 196 8.24 9.39 -10.10
N ARG A 197 7.10 9.41 -10.80
CA ARG A 197 6.82 10.39 -11.85
C ARG A 197 6.48 11.73 -11.20
N ALA A 198 7.36 12.71 -11.36
CA ALA A 198 7.24 14.05 -10.80
C ALA A 198 6.94 15.09 -11.90
N PHE A 199 6.16 14.72 -12.91
CA PHE A 199 5.64 15.59 -13.96
C PHE A 199 4.22 15.18 -14.33
N ASP A 200 3.39 16.08 -14.86
CA ASP A 200 2.03 15.77 -15.31
C ASP A 200 1.51 16.72 -16.40
N TRP A 201 0.63 16.21 -17.27
CA TRP A 201 -0.02 16.97 -18.34
C TRP A 201 -1.26 17.69 -17.85
N ASN A 202 -1.49 18.91 -18.31
CA ASN A 202 -2.81 19.52 -18.18
C ASN A 202 -3.84 18.81 -19.09
N SER A 203 -5.12 19.08 -18.88
CA SER A 203 -6.21 18.33 -19.50
C SER A 203 -6.28 18.45 -21.03
N ASP A 204 -5.71 19.49 -21.63
CA ASP A 204 -5.63 19.66 -23.09
C ASP A 204 -4.26 19.22 -23.69
N GLY A 205 -3.29 18.85 -22.85
CA GLY A 205 -1.97 18.39 -23.28
C GLY A 205 -1.04 19.46 -23.81
N THR A 206 -1.32 20.75 -23.57
CA THR A 206 -0.49 21.88 -24.05
C THR A 206 0.58 22.32 -23.04
N ILE A 207 0.46 21.90 -21.77
CA ILE A 207 1.38 22.26 -20.69
C ILE A 207 1.84 21.00 -19.94
N LEU A 208 3.15 20.91 -19.71
CA LEU A 208 3.76 19.88 -18.87
C LEU A 208 4.27 20.52 -17.58
N ALA A 209 3.62 20.25 -16.45
CA ALA A 209 4.13 20.61 -15.13
C ALA A 209 5.18 19.60 -14.69
N PHE A 210 6.29 20.02 -14.11
CA PHE A 210 7.29 19.11 -13.56
C PHE A 210 8.05 19.67 -12.36
N LEU A 211 8.52 18.77 -11.51
CA LEU A 211 9.41 19.08 -10.41
C LEU A 211 10.87 18.90 -10.84
N ARG A 212 11.71 19.83 -10.41
CA ARG A 212 13.17 19.77 -10.52
C ARG A 212 13.76 19.64 -9.13
N PHE A 213 14.64 18.67 -8.94
CA PHE A 213 15.35 18.40 -7.70
C PHE A 213 16.83 18.79 -7.87
N ASP A 214 17.32 19.66 -6.99
CA ASP A 214 18.74 19.99 -6.86
C ASP A 214 19.29 19.36 -5.59
N GLU A 215 19.98 18.23 -5.77
CA GLU A 215 20.52 17.39 -4.70
C GLU A 215 22.03 17.64 -4.48
N ARG A 216 22.62 18.69 -5.07
CA ARG A 216 24.06 18.98 -4.95
C ARG A 216 24.49 19.22 -3.51
N ALA A 217 23.63 19.85 -2.70
CA ALA A 217 23.87 20.10 -1.28
C ALA A 217 23.63 18.87 -0.39
N VAL A 218 23.00 17.82 -0.93
CA VAL A 218 22.71 16.60 -0.17
C VAL A 218 24.00 15.79 0.00
N PRO A 219 24.31 15.33 1.22
CA PRO A 219 25.43 14.43 1.45
C PRO A 219 25.29 13.10 0.69
N GLU A 220 26.41 12.56 0.23
CA GLU A 220 26.44 11.23 -0.36
C GLU A 220 26.57 10.15 0.72
N PHE A 221 25.83 9.07 0.54
CA PHE A 221 26.00 7.83 1.27
C PHE A 221 26.61 6.77 0.36
N SER A 222 27.50 5.95 0.91
CA SER A 222 28.18 4.87 0.19
C SER A 222 27.98 3.53 0.90
N MET A 223 27.73 2.49 0.13
CA MET A 223 27.67 1.10 0.60
C MET A 223 28.65 0.24 -0.20
N ASP A 224 29.42 -0.59 0.50
CA ASP A 224 30.28 -1.57 -0.14
C ASP A 224 29.43 -2.75 -0.66
N VAL A 225 29.57 -3.04 -1.95
CA VAL A 225 28.91 -4.15 -2.65
C VAL A 225 29.95 -5.21 -2.92
N TYR A 226 29.91 -6.28 -2.13
CA TYR A 226 30.88 -7.37 -2.20
C TYR A 226 30.74 -8.21 -3.49
N GLY A 227 29.52 -8.37 -4.00
CA GLY A 227 29.26 -9.02 -5.30
C GLY A 227 29.85 -10.43 -5.46
N GLU A 228 29.96 -10.87 -6.72
CA GLU A 228 30.69 -12.08 -7.12
C GLU A 228 31.99 -11.76 -7.87
N ASP A 229 32.22 -10.47 -8.19
CA ASP A 229 33.41 -10.01 -8.89
C ASP A 229 34.67 -10.12 -8.02
N LEU A 230 35.84 -10.13 -8.67
CA LEU A 230 37.13 -10.28 -7.98
C LEU A 230 37.40 -9.18 -6.94
N TYR A 231 36.86 -7.98 -7.16
CA TYR A 231 36.98 -6.85 -6.25
C TYR A 231 35.61 -6.25 -5.96
N PRO A 232 35.30 -5.96 -4.67
CA PRO A 232 34.09 -5.22 -4.30
C PRO A 232 34.00 -3.86 -5.01
N SER A 233 32.77 -3.40 -5.20
CA SER A 233 32.48 -2.05 -5.70
C SER A 233 31.77 -1.21 -4.65
N GLN A 234 31.66 0.10 -4.86
CA GLN A 234 30.86 0.97 -4.00
C GLN A 234 29.63 1.47 -4.74
N HIS A 235 28.47 1.33 -4.10
CA HIS A 235 27.25 2.00 -4.51
C HIS A 235 27.16 3.34 -3.77
N ARG A 236 27.09 4.45 -4.52
CA ARG A 236 27.03 5.82 -3.98
C ARG A 236 25.79 6.53 -4.48
N PHE A 237 25.09 7.24 -3.60
CA PHE A 237 23.88 7.99 -3.94
C PHE A 237 23.64 9.09 -2.89
N LYS A 238 22.79 10.06 -3.24
CA LYS A 238 22.40 11.15 -2.33
C LYS A 238 21.41 10.64 -1.28
N TYR A 239 21.75 10.84 -0.01
CA TYR A 239 20.93 10.40 1.13
C TYR A 239 21.12 11.36 2.31
N PRO A 240 20.14 12.25 2.58
CA PRO A 240 20.19 13.15 3.72
C PRO A 240 19.79 12.41 5.00
N LYS A 241 20.74 12.29 5.94
CA LYS A 241 20.44 11.82 7.29
C LYS A 241 19.71 12.90 8.09
N ALA A 242 19.12 12.51 9.23
CA ALA A 242 18.41 13.43 10.11
C ALA A 242 19.24 14.69 10.43
N GLY A 243 18.67 15.86 10.13
CA GLY A 243 19.31 17.17 10.32
C GLY A 243 20.04 17.73 9.10
N GLU A 244 20.42 16.88 8.13
CA GLU A 244 21.14 17.30 6.93
C GLU A 244 20.23 17.99 5.90
N GLU A 245 20.84 18.71 4.97
CA GLU A 245 20.12 19.39 3.88
C GLU A 245 19.46 18.38 2.94
N ASN A 246 18.20 18.66 2.57
CA ASN A 246 17.47 17.90 1.57
C ASN A 246 17.64 18.54 0.18
N SER A 247 17.24 17.81 -0.85
CA SER A 247 17.15 18.35 -2.20
C SER A 247 16.28 19.60 -2.24
N LYS A 248 16.75 20.65 -2.90
CA LYS A 248 15.94 21.83 -3.17
C LYS A 248 15.01 21.51 -4.34
N VAL A 249 13.71 21.55 -4.11
CA VAL A 249 12.69 21.18 -5.11
C VAL A 249 11.97 22.43 -5.62
N THR A 250 11.85 22.57 -6.94
CA THR A 250 11.13 23.67 -7.58
C THR A 250 10.12 23.14 -8.60
N LEU A 251 9.03 23.89 -8.81
CA LEU A 251 7.97 23.58 -9.77
C LEU A 251 8.17 24.40 -11.04
N HIS A 252 8.00 23.75 -12.18
CA HIS A 252 8.16 24.32 -13.52
C HIS A 252 6.98 23.97 -14.40
N LEU A 253 6.59 24.89 -15.28
CA LEU A 253 5.61 24.67 -16.35
C LEU A 253 6.30 24.82 -17.70
N TYR A 254 6.35 23.74 -18.49
CA TYR A 254 6.80 23.80 -19.87
C TYR A 254 5.60 24.00 -20.81
N LYS A 255 5.56 25.14 -21.49
CA LYS A 255 4.51 25.51 -22.46
C LYS A 255 4.92 25.03 -23.85
N LEU A 256 4.19 24.05 -24.40
CA LEU A 256 4.61 23.35 -25.62
C LEU A 256 4.64 24.27 -26.84
N GLU A 257 3.64 25.13 -27.01
CA GLU A 257 3.55 26.03 -28.16
C GLU A 257 4.68 27.08 -28.17
N GLU A 258 5.07 27.56 -26.99
CA GLU A 258 6.12 28.56 -26.83
C GLU A 258 7.52 27.95 -26.86
N GLY A 259 7.65 26.65 -26.57
CA GLY A 259 8.94 26.01 -26.34
C GLY A 259 9.68 26.60 -25.13
N SER A 260 8.94 27.09 -24.13
CA SER A 260 9.47 27.85 -22.99
C SER A 260 9.12 27.15 -21.67
N THR A 261 9.97 27.36 -20.65
CA THR A 261 9.74 26.91 -19.28
C THR A 261 9.56 28.13 -18.37
N VAL A 262 8.55 28.06 -17.51
CA VAL A 262 8.25 29.08 -16.50
C VAL A 262 8.42 28.47 -15.11
N ASP A 263 9.28 29.08 -14.29
CA ASP A 263 9.47 28.74 -12.89
C ASP A 263 8.28 29.28 -12.06
N ILE A 264 7.69 28.44 -11.21
CA ILE A 264 6.59 28.83 -10.33
C ILE A 264 7.11 29.04 -8.91
N ASP A 265 6.98 30.28 -8.41
CA ASP A 265 7.34 30.62 -7.05
C ASP A 265 6.28 30.15 -6.05
N LEU A 266 6.59 29.06 -5.34
CA LEU A 266 5.78 28.52 -4.24
C LEU A 266 6.19 29.09 -2.86
N MET A 267 6.82 30.26 -2.86
CA MET A 267 7.22 31.03 -1.69
C MET A 267 8.12 30.23 -0.73
N ASP A 268 7.57 29.79 0.41
CA ASP A 268 8.28 29.14 1.51
C ASP A 268 8.15 27.61 1.51
N ALA A 269 7.66 27.02 0.42
CA ALA A 269 7.54 25.57 0.27
C ALA A 269 8.90 24.86 0.43
N TYR A 270 8.98 23.91 1.35
CA TYR A 270 10.19 23.09 1.55
C TYR A 270 10.08 21.76 0.81
N TYR A 271 8.91 21.12 0.88
CA TYR A 271 8.59 19.94 0.07
C TYR A 271 7.40 20.20 -0.86
N ILE A 272 7.37 19.51 -2.00
CA ILE A 272 6.26 19.50 -2.96
C ILE A 272 5.82 18.06 -3.19
N PRO A 273 5.08 17.44 -2.25
CA PRO A 273 4.78 16.02 -2.32
C PRO A 273 3.83 15.63 -3.46
N ARG A 274 2.95 16.53 -3.92
CA ARG A 274 1.96 16.22 -4.97
C ARG A 274 1.69 17.42 -5.87
N ILE A 275 1.49 17.14 -7.15
CA ILE A 275 0.94 18.03 -8.16
C ILE A 275 -0.22 17.30 -8.84
N GLN A 276 -1.31 18.02 -9.15
CA GLN A 276 -2.48 17.46 -9.80
C GLN A 276 -3.24 18.56 -10.53
N TRP A 277 -3.48 18.40 -11.83
CA TRP A 277 -4.29 19.34 -12.59
C TRP A 277 -5.76 19.30 -12.14
N LYS A 278 -6.40 20.48 -12.14
CA LYS A 278 -7.86 20.60 -11.96
C LYS A 278 -8.57 20.30 -13.28
N ASN A 279 -9.90 20.34 -13.30
CA ASN A 279 -10.63 20.14 -14.55
C ASN A 279 -10.41 21.31 -15.53
N GLN A 280 -10.24 22.54 -14.99
CA GLN A 280 -9.77 23.69 -15.75
C GLN A 280 -8.31 23.49 -16.18
N ALA A 281 -8.06 23.57 -17.49
CA ALA A 281 -6.78 23.23 -18.11
C ALA A 281 -5.63 24.18 -17.73
N ASP A 282 -5.95 25.38 -17.24
CA ASP A 282 -5.00 26.39 -16.81
C ASP A 282 -4.77 26.36 -15.29
N GLU A 283 -5.43 25.49 -14.53
CA GLU A 283 -5.30 25.44 -13.07
C GLU A 283 -4.64 24.15 -12.56
N LEU A 284 -3.49 24.30 -11.92
CA LEU A 284 -2.75 23.21 -11.28
C LEU A 284 -2.87 23.29 -9.76
N SER A 285 -3.28 22.20 -9.11
CA SER A 285 -3.22 22.07 -7.66
C SER A 285 -1.85 21.54 -7.21
N VAL A 286 -1.27 22.18 -6.20
CA VAL A 286 0.07 21.86 -5.68
C VAL A 286 0.02 21.72 -4.16
N GLN A 287 0.36 20.54 -3.66
CA GLN A 287 0.53 20.32 -2.22
C GLN A 287 1.97 20.69 -1.83
N THR A 288 2.13 21.41 -0.74
CA THR A 288 3.43 21.81 -0.17
C THR A 288 3.48 21.55 1.32
N LEU A 289 4.69 21.32 1.84
CA LEU A 289 4.95 21.14 3.27
C LEU A 289 6.15 21.96 3.71
N ASN A 290 6.15 22.38 4.98
CA ASN A 290 7.35 22.85 5.64
C ASN A 290 8.27 21.67 6.04
N ARG A 291 9.55 21.96 6.37
CA ARG A 291 10.53 20.93 6.75
C ARG A 291 10.09 20.09 7.96
N ALA A 292 9.38 20.70 8.91
CA ALA A 292 8.86 20.03 10.10
C ALA A 292 7.64 19.13 9.83
N GLN A 293 7.11 19.14 8.60
CA GLN A 293 5.96 18.36 8.13
C GLN A 293 4.70 18.55 8.98
N ASN A 294 4.50 19.74 9.54
CA ASN A 294 3.38 20.04 10.43
C ASN A 294 2.47 21.16 9.91
N TYR A 295 2.77 21.65 8.70
CA TYR A 295 1.99 22.65 7.99
C TYR A 295 1.94 22.29 6.51
N LEU A 296 0.81 21.71 6.09
CA LEU A 296 0.49 21.41 4.71
C LEU A 296 -0.31 22.57 4.11
N LYS A 297 0.07 23.02 2.92
CA LYS A 297 -0.71 23.99 2.13
C LYS A 297 -1.02 23.38 0.77
N ILE A 298 -2.25 23.51 0.33
CA ILE A 298 -2.66 23.24 -1.05
C ILE A 298 -2.80 24.59 -1.74
N TYR A 299 -2.06 24.79 -2.83
CA TYR A 299 -2.14 25.96 -3.69
C TYR A 299 -2.88 25.63 -4.98
N THR A 300 -3.46 26.65 -5.59
CA THR A 300 -3.84 26.68 -7.01
C THR A 300 -2.84 27.58 -7.75
N VAL A 301 -2.22 27.04 -8.79
CA VAL A 301 -1.34 27.75 -9.73
C VAL A 301 -2.12 27.98 -11.02
N ASN A 302 -2.25 29.23 -11.45
CA ASN A 302 -2.74 29.54 -12.79
C ASN A 302 -1.56 29.51 -13.78
N ALA A 303 -1.63 28.64 -14.77
CA ALA A 303 -0.55 28.36 -15.71
C ALA A 303 -0.34 29.47 -16.77
N ASP A 304 -1.38 30.24 -17.06
CA ASP A 304 -1.31 31.35 -18.01
C ASP A 304 -0.62 32.56 -17.38
N GLU A 305 -1.06 32.93 -16.17
CA GLU A 305 -0.57 34.09 -15.42
C GLU A 305 0.70 33.79 -14.59
N ALA A 306 1.04 32.51 -14.41
CA ALA A 306 2.04 32.04 -13.45
C ALA A 306 1.78 32.54 -12.01
N SER A 307 0.50 32.71 -11.65
CA SER A 307 0.07 33.22 -10.35
C SER A 307 -0.28 32.07 -9.39
N VAL A 308 -0.01 32.27 -8.09
CA VAL A 308 -0.19 31.25 -7.05
C VAL A 308 -1.15 31.77 -5.97
N SER A 309 -2.18 30.99 -5.63
CA SER A 309 -3.15 31.32 -4.60
C SER A 309 -3.37 30.15 -3.62
N LEU A 310 -3.59 30.44 -2.34
CA LEU A 310 -3.83 29.41 -1.33
C LEU A 310 -5.25 28.86 -1.45
N LEU A 311 -5.39 27.54 -1.56
CA LEU A 311 -6.67 26.82 -1.62
C LEU A 311 -7.08 26.25 -0.26
N LEU A 312 -6.17 25.56 0.43
CA LEU A 312 -6.43 24.93 1.72
C LEU A 312 -5.17 24.91 2.56
N GLU A 313 -5.31 24.97 3.89
CA GLU A 313 -4.22 24.67 4.81
C GLU A 313 -4.62 23.64 5.87
N GLU A 314 -3.67 22.80 6.24
CA GLU A 314 -3.73 21.92 7.40
C GLU A 314 -2.54 22.16 8.33
N LYS A 315 -2.83 22.22 9.62
CA LYS A 315 -1.84 22.43 10.69
C LYS A 315 -2.07 21.42 11.78
N ASP A 316 -0.97 20.86 12.28
CA ASP A 316 -0.98 19.94 13.39
C ASP A 316 0.21 20.25 14.32
N GLN A 317 0.06 20.05 15.63
CA GLN A 317 1.17 20.33 16.57
C GLN A 317 2.32 19.32 16.46
N ALA A 318 2.05 18.15 15.91
CA ALA A 318 3.03 17.09 15.65
C ALA A 318 3.40 17.06 14.17
N TYR A 319 2.54 16.49 13.32
CA TYR A 319 2.76 16.35 11.87
C TYR A 319 1.43 16.19 11.11
N VAL A 320 1.42 16.45 9.81
CA VAL A 320 0.29 16.23 8.89
C VAL A 320 0.66 15.13 7.91
N ASP A 321 -0.26 14.19 7.67
CA ASP A 321 -0.06 13.12 6.70
C ASP A 321 -0.30 13.63 5.27
N VAL A 322 0.53 13.20 4.32
CA VAL A 322 0.30 13.40 2.88
C VAL A 322 -0.56 12.25 2.36
N THR A 323 -1.61 12.56 1.59
CA THR A 323 -2.50 11.56 1.02
C THR A 323 -2.78 11.81 -0.46
N ASP A 324 -3.21 10.76 -1.15
CA ASP A 324 -3.66 10.79 -2.56
C ASP A 324 -5.17 11.01 -2.67
N ASN A 325 -5.84 11.44 -1.59
CA ASN A 325 -7.30 11.46 -1.49
C ASN A 325 -7.94 12.73 -2.08
N LEU A 326 -7.15 13.67 -2.60
CA LEU A 326 -7.67 14.89 -3.23
C LEU A 326 -8.41 14.53 -4.53
N THR A 327 -9.70 14.83 -4.58
CA THR A 327 -10.52 14.55 -5.76
C THR A 327 -11.36 15.76 -6.12
N PHE A 328 -11.03 16.40 -7.24
CA PHE A 328 -11.84 17.47 -7.83
C PHE A 328 -13.10 16.90 -8.50
N LEU A 329 -14.23 17.55 -8.30
CA LEU A 329 -15.49 17.27 -8.94
C LEU A 329 -15.62 18.12 -10.21
N ALA A 330 -16.62 17.84 -11.05
CA ALA A 330 -16.80 18.55 -12.32
C ALA A 330 -16.93 20.08 -12.22
N ASP A 331 -17.31 20.62 -11.05
CA ASP A 331 -17.38 22.07 -10.77
C ASP A 331 -16.14 22.59 -10.01
N ASP A 332 -15.08 21.79 -9.92
CA ASP A 332 -13.85 22.00 -9.12
C ASP A 332 -14.06 22.15 -7.61
N SER A 333 -15.26 21.88 -7.10
CA SER A 333 -15.41 21.55 -5.68
C SER A 333 -14.67 20.24 -5.41
N PHE A 334 -14.17 20.00 -4.19
CA PHE A 334 -13.23 18.89 -3.98
C PHE A 334 -13.47 18.13 -2.69
N ILE A 335 -13.14 16.85 -2.74
CA ILE A 335 -13.13 15.93 -1.61
C ILE A 335 -11.70 15.84 -1.07
N TRP A 336 -11.57 15.83 0.25
CA TRP A 336 -10.30 15.71 0.96
C TRP A 336 -10.48 14.99 2.29
N THR A 337 -9.50 14.21 2.72
CA THR A 337 -9.49 13.56 4.04
C THR A 337 -8.60 14.30 5.01
N SER A 338 -9.03 14.45 6.25
CA SER A 338 -8.29 15.20 7.27
C SER A 338 -8.49 14.60 8.66
N GLU A 339 -7.46 14.69 9.50
CA GLU A 339 -7.51 14.34 10.92
C GLU A 339 -7.97 15.50 11.83
N LYS A 340 -8.38 16.64 11.25
CA LYS A 340 -8.64 17.88 12.00
C LYS A 340 -9.72 17.77 13.09
N SER A 341 -10.58 16.75 13.06
CA SER A 341 -11.56 16.47 14.14
C SER A 341 -11.10 15.42 15.15
N GLY A 342 -9.81 15.07 15.17
CA GLY A 342 -9.22 14.05 16.05
C GLY A 342 -9.18 12.63 15.46
N PHE A 343 -9.90 12.39 14.36
CA PHE A 343 -9.91 11.14 13.61
C PHE A 343 -9.92 11.47 12.11
N ASN A 344 -9.33 10.61 11.27
CA ASN A 344 -9.31 10.84 9.83
C ASN A 344 -10.71 10.69 9.23
N HIS A 345 -11.21 11.75 8.58
CA HIS A 345 -12.55 11.79 8.02
C HIS A 345 -12.60 12.51 6.67
N ILE A 346 -13.67 12.28 5.91
CA ILE A 346 -13.90 12.85 4.59
C ILE A 346 -14.63 14.19 4.71
N TYR A 347 -14.11 15.18 4.00
CA TYR A 347 -14.65 16.54 3.91
C TYR A 347 -14.90 16.91 2.45
N LEU A 348 -15.92 17.71 2.23
CA LEU A 348 -16.24 18.33 0.95
C LEU A 348 -16.02 19.84 1.07
N TYR A 349 -15.25 20.39 0.13
CA TYR A 349 -14.94 21.81 0.02
C TYR A 349 -15.53 22.38 -1.27
N LYS A 350 -15.74 23.70 -1.29
CA LYS A 350 -16.10 24.46 -2.48
C LYS A 350 -14.84 24.73 -3.35
N PRO A 351 -15.01 25.18 -4.61
CA PRO A 351 -13.86 25.47 -5.48
C PRO A 351 -12.92 26.55 -4.94
N ASP A 352 -13.45 27.45 -4.10
CA ASP A 352 -12.72 28.52 -3.42
C ASP A 352 -12.02 28.08 -2.12
N GLY A 353 -12.01 26.77 -1.81
CA GLY A 353 -11.39 26.23 -0.60
C GLY A 353 -12.25 26.31 0.67
N ASN A 354 -13.43 26.94 0.62
CA ASN A 354 -14.31 27.01 1.78
C ASN A 354 -14.94 25.64 2.09
N LEU A 355 -14.90 25.24 3.36
CA LEU A 355 -15.53 23.99 3.80
C LEU A 355 -17.04 24.02 3.50
N LYS A 356 -17.50 23.05 2.72
CA LYS A 356 -18.92 22.86 2.40
C LYS A 356 -19.57 21.93 3.41
N LYS A 357 -18.94 20.79 3.74
CA LYS A 357 -19.48 19.79 4.66
C LYS A 357 -18.43 18.78 5.15
N GLN A 358 -18.50 18.38 6.43
CA GLN A 358 -17.89 17.13 6.92
C GLN A 358 -18.84 15.96 6.62
N LEU A 359 -18.37 14.96 5.86
CA LEU A 359 -19.22 13.88 5.34
C LEU A 359 -19.23 12.66 6.25
N THR A 360 -18.15 12.42 6.97
CA THR A 360 -18.04 11.35 7.97
C THR A 360 -17.57 11.91 9.31
N GLU A 361 -18.02 11.31 10.40
CA GLU A 361 -17.66 11.72 11.76
C GLU A 361 -17.87 10.56 12.75
N GLY A 362 -17.08 10.55 13.82
CA GLY A 362 -17.22 9.63 14.96
C GLY A 362 -15.86 9.24 15.55
N PRO A 363 -15.84 8.46 16.63
CA PRO A 363 -14.60 7.96 17.26
C PRO A 363 -14.03 6.77 16.49
N TRP A 364 -13.83 6.92 15.18
CA TRP A 364 -13.32 5.92 14.25
C TRP A 364 -12.73 6.62 13.03
N GLU A 365 -11.93 5.92 12.22
CA GLU A 365 -11.18 6.53 11.12
C GLU A 365 -11.62 6.01 9.77
N VAL A 366 -11.62 6.89 8.78
CA VAL A 366 -11.51 6.53 7.37
C VAL A 366 -10.07 6.08 7.11
N THR A 367 -9.92 4.84 6.68
CA THR A 367 -8.61 4.19 6.52
C THR A 367 -8.17 4.07 5.07
N ASN A 368 -9.12 4.12 4.14
CA ASN A 368 -8.86 4.22 2.72
C ASN A 368 -10.01 4.95 2.02
N TYR A 369 -9.71 5.88 1.11
CA TYR A 369 -10.69 6.54 0.25
C TYR A 369 -10.62 5.89 -1.13
N TYR A 370 -11.70 5.24 -1.56
CA TYR A 370 -11.73 4.53 -2.85
C TYR A 370 -12.18 5.40 -4.02
N GLY A 371 -12.74 6.58 -3.75
CA GLY A 371 -13.16 7.52 -4.77
C GLY A 371 -14.63 7.91 -4.72
N TYR A 372 -15.02 8.69 -5.72
CA TYR A 372 -16.34 9.27 -5.91
C TYR A 372 -16.93 8.85 -7.25
N ASP A 373 -18.17 8.35 -7.22
CA ASP A 373 -18.97 8.07 -8.41
C ASP A 373 -19.86 9.28 -8.76
N PRO A 374 -19.62 9.97 -9.89
CA PRO A 374 -20.46 11.07 -10.35
C PRO A 374 -21.91 10.65 -10.67
N GLY A 375 -22.11 9.41 -11.13
CA GLY A 375 -23.41 8.89 -11.54
C GLY A 375 -24.36 8.74 -10.36
N SER A 376 -23.94 8.02 -9.31
CA SER A 376 -24.72 7.87 -8.08
C SER A 376 -24.44 8.93 -7.01
N LYS A 377 -23.56 9.89 -7.29
CA LYS A 377 -23.14 10.97 -6.36
C LYS A 377 -22.73 10.43 -4.99
N SER A 378 -21.93 9.38 -4.99
CA SER A 378 -21.59 8.62 -3.79
C SER A 378 -20.09 8.43 -3.65
N ILE A 379 -19.64 8.38 -2.40
CA ILE A 379 -18.26 8.18 -2.00
C ILE A 379 -18.12 6.78 -1.42
N PHE A 380 -17.05 6.09 -1.80
CA PHE A 380 -16.70 4.77 -1.31
C PHE A 380 -15.44 4.84 -0.47
N TYR A 381 -15.44 4.19 0.69
CA TYR A 381 -14.32 4.26 1.62
C TYR A 381 -14.24 3.02 2.53
N GLN A 382 -13.07 2.79 3.12
CA GLN A 382 -12.82 1.81 4.17
C GLN A 382 -12.80 2.51 5.54
N SER A 383 -13.34 1.90 6.59
CA SER A 383 -13.28 2.48 7.94
C SER A 383 -13.08 1.46 9.06
N THR A 384 -12.71 1.97 10.23
CA THR A 384 -12.67 1.25 11.52
C THR A 384 -13.94 1.43 12.36
N GLU A 385 -15.07 1.83 11.74
CA GLU A 385 -16.30 2.16 12.46
C GLU A 385 -16.82 1.01 13.34
N ASN A 386 -16.59 -0.25 12.95
CA ASN A 386 -16.97 -1.44 13.74
C ASN A 386 -15.83 -1.99 14.63
N GLY A 387 -14.74 -1.23 14.81
CA GLY A 387 -13.62 -1.62 15.66
C GLY A 387 -12.27 -1.30 15.02
N SER A 388 -11.28 -0.94 15.85
CA SER A 388 -9.94 -0.56 15.40
C SER A 388 -9.17 -1.71 14.73
N ILE A 389 -9.49 -2.97 15.07
CA ILE A 389 -8.86 -4.17 14.50
C ILE A 389 -9.55 -4.70 13.24
N VAL A 390 -10.67 -4.09 12.81
CA VAL A 390 -11.45 -4.52 11.63
C VAL A 390 -11.45 -3.45 10.54
N ARG A 391 -11.73 -3.86 9.31
CA ARG A 391 -11.89 -2.97 8.16
C ARG A 391 -13.14 -3.34 7.40
N ASP A 392 -14.03 -2.37 7.26
CA ASP A 392 -15.28 -2.50 6.51
C ASP A 392 -15.35 -1.48 5.39
N ILE A 393 -16.06 -1.85 4.31
CA ILE A 393 -16.25 -0.99 3.14
C ILE A 393 -17.61 -0.32 3.26
N TYR A 394 -17.65 0.98 3.01
CA TYR A 394 -18.83 1.81 3.13
C TYR A 394 -19.06 2.61 1.86
N LYS A 395 -20.34 2.95 1.66
CA LYS A 395 -20.82 3.95 0.72
C LYS A 395 -21.51 5.07 1.49
N ILE A 396 -21.35 6.32 1.07
CA ILE A 396 -22.13 7.46 1.57
C ILE A 396 -22.44 8.43 0.44
N GLY A 397 -23.62 9.04 0.42
CA GLY A 397 -23.93 10.09 -0.55
C GLY A 397 -23.08 11.34 -0.29
N ILE A 398 -22.75 12.09 -1.34
CA ILE A 398 -21.99 13.35 -1.24
C ILE A 398 -22.69 14.43 -0.42
N ASN A 399 -23.99 14.26 -0.16
CA ASN A 399 -24.76 15.10 0.77
C ASN A 399 -24.62 14.66 2.23
N GLY A 400 -23.79 13.65 2.53
CA GLY A 400 -23.59 13.05 3.86
C GLY A 400 -24.76 12.18 4.35
N ARG A 401 -25.64 11.71 3.45
CA ARG A 401 -26.79 10.85 3.80
C ARG A 401 -26.64 9.46 3.17
N ASN A 402 -27.52 8.55 3.55
CA ASN A 402 -27.60 7.19 3.01
C ASN A 402 -26.28 6.41 3.18
N LYS A 403 -25.60 6.59 4.32
CA LYS A 403 -24.43 5.77 4.67
C LYS A 403 -24.84 4.30 4.74
N LYS A 404 -24.08 3.42 4.11
CA LYS A 404 -24.33 1.98 4.07
C LYS A 404 -23.02 1.20 4.12
N ARG A 405 -22.96 0.17 4.98
CA ARG A 405 -21.90 -0.84 4.97
C ARG A 405 -22.13 -1.80 3.79
N LEU A 406 -21.10 -2.07 3.02
CA LEU A 406 -21.12 -2.94 1.83
C LEU A 406 -20.55 -4.34 2.08
N THR A 407 -19.86 -4.53 3.21
CA THR A 407 -19.28 -5.81 3.64
C THR A 407 -20.16 -6.52 4.65
N GLU A 408 -20.15 -7.85 4.62
CA GLU A 408 -20.96 -8.70 5.52
C GLU A 408 -20.12 -9.33 6.63
N MET A 409 -18.90 -9.79 6.31
CA MET A 409 -18.05 -10.52 7.26
C MET A 409 -17.12 -9.59 8.04
N GLU A 410 -17.00 -9.86 9.33
CA GLU A 410 -16.06 -9.19 10.23
C GLU A 410 -14.63 -9.72 10.03
N GLY A 411 -13.68 -8.80 9.97
CA GLY A 411 -12.28 -9.05 9.65
C GLY A 411 -11.69 -7.85 8.95
N THR A 412 -10.76 -8.11 8.04
CA THR A 412 -10.14 -7.10 7.19
C THR A 412 -10.67 -7.24 5.76
N ASN A 413 -11.45 -6.25 5.32
CA ASN A 413 -11.94 -6.14 3.95
C ASN A 413 -11.22 -5.00 3.22
N SER A 414 -10.76 -5.20 1.99
CA SER A 414 -10.33 -4.14 1.07
C SER A 414 -11.05 -4.26 -0.27
N ALA A 415 -11.22 -3.15 -1.00
CA ALA A 415 -11.98 -3.14 -2.26
C ALA A 415 -11.15 -2.60 -3.44
N ALA A 416 -11.38 -3.17 -4.61
CA ALA A 416 -10.99 -2.60 -5.90
C ALA A 416 -12.26 -2.39 -6.73
N PHE A 417 -12.60 -1.13 -7.04
CA PHE A 417 -13.81 -0.77 -7.77
C PHE A 417 -13.57 -0.81 -9.28
N SER A 418 -14.63 -1.10 -10.05
CA SER A 418 -14.63 -0.81 -11.49
C SER A 418 -14.60 0.71 -11.71
N THR A 419 -14.09 1.17 -12.85
CA THR A 419 -13.91 2.59 -13.18
C THR A 419 -15.20 3.41 -13.01
N ASN A 420 -16.35 2.80 -13.33
CA ASN A 420 -17.67 3.41 -13.21
C ASN A 420 -18.38 3.13 -11.86
N TYR A 421 -17.71 2.50 -10.89
CA TYR A 421 -18.25 2.09 -9.58
C TYR A 421 -19.53 1.24 -9.65
N THR A 422 -19.72 0.45 -10.71
CA THR A 422 -20.81 -0.52 -10.78
C THR A 422 -20.50 -1.74 -9.90
N TYR A 423 -19.26 -2.21 -9.96
CA TYR A 423 -18.78 -3.39 -9.27
C TYR A 423 -17.63 -3.05 -8.33
N PHE A 424 -17.40 -3.92 -7.35
CA PHE A 424 -16.12 -3.98 -6.68
C PHE A 424 -15.74 -5.42 -6.36
N ILE A 425 -14.44 -5.68 -6.38
CA ILE A 425 -13.86 -6.92 -5.87
C ILE A 425 -13.52 -6.69 -4.41
N ASN A 426 -14.17 -7.43 -3.53
CA ASN A 426 -13.85 -7.47 -2.11
C ASN A 426 -12.75 -8.51 -1.88
N THR A 427 -11.66 -8.09 -1.24
CA THR A 427 -10.65 -8.98 -0.66
C THR A 427 -10.90 -9.04 0.84
N PHE A 428 -11.34 -10.19 1.32
CA PHE A 428 -11.63 -10.42 2.73
C PHE A 428 -10.68 -11.43 3.34
N SER A 429 -10.27 -11.20 4.58
CA SER A 429 -9.69 -12.22 5.43
C SER A 429 -9.92 -11.93 6.92
N ASN A 430 -9.82 -12.96 7.75
CA ASN A 430 -9.72 -12.83 9.21
C ASN A 430 -8.81 -13.94 9.74
N THR A 431 -8.65 -14.14 11.05
CA THR A 431 -7.72 -15.18 11.57
C THR A 431 -8.15 -16.62 11.25
N GLU A 432 -9.44 -16.83 10.96
CA GLU A 432 -10.04 -18.16 10.74
C GLU A 432 -10.28 -18.46 9.26
N VAL A 433 -10.34 -17.41 8.42
CA VAL A 433 -10.69 -17.49 7.01
C VAL A 433 -9.54 -16.92 6.17
N PRO A 434 -8.83 -17.78 5.40
CA PRO A 434 -7.84 -17.32 4.45
C PRO A 434 -8.44 -16.39 3.41
N TYR A 435 -7.59 -15.61 2.73
CA TYR A 435 -8.03 -14.63 1.75
C TYR A 435 -9.10 -15.18 0.79
N ARG A 436 -10.22 -14.48 0.73
CA ARG A 436 -11.32 -14.70 -0.22
C ARG A 436 -11.47 -13.47 -1.09
N TYR A 437 -11.67 -13.71 -2.37
CA TYR A 437 -11.89 -12.69 -3.38
C TYR A 437 -13.28 -12.89 -3.97
N THR A 438 -14.14 -11.89 -3.81
CA THR A 438 -15.54 -11.96 -4.22
C THR A 438 -15.94 -10.72 -4.99
N LEU A 439 -16.79 -10.88 -6.01
CA LEU A 439 -17.35 -9.77 -6.78
C LEU A 439 -18.67 -9.32 -6.16
N HIS A 440 -18.87 -8.01 -6.04
CA HIS A 440 -20.06 -7.40 -5.45
C HIS A 440 -20.61 -6.25 -6.31
N LYS A 441 -21.91 -5.99 -6.19
CA LYS A 441 -22.51 -4.73 -6.65
C LYS A 441 -22.16 -3.62 -5.68
N ALA A 442 -21.60 -2.52 -6.16
CA ALA A 442 -21.25 -1.37 -5.33
C ALA A 442 -22.48 -0.57 -4.84
N SER A 443 -23.62 -0.71 -5.51
CA SER A 443 -24.86 -0.01 -5.12
C SER A 443 -25.38 -0.43 -3.75
N ASP A 444 -25.25 -1.70 -3.40
CA ASP A 444 -25.84 -2.28 -2.19
C ASP A 444 -24.97 -3.29 -1.44
N GLY A 445 -23.78 -3.64 -1.96
CA GLY A 445 -22.87 -4.62 -1.38
C GLY A 445 -23.21 -6.06 -1.71
N LYS A 446 -24.23 -6.32 -2.53
CA LYS A 446 -24.68 -7.69 -2.81
C LYS A 446 -23.59 -8.48 -3.53
N LYS A 447 -23.21 -9.63 -2.95
CA LYS A 447 -22.30 -10.58 -3.60
C LYS A 447 -22.91 -11.12 -4.89
N ILE A 448 -22.14 -11.06 -5.97
CA ILE A 448 -22.48 -11.60 -7.29
C ILE A 448 -21.86 -12.98 -7.45
N LYS A 449 -20.56 -13.11 -7.23
CA LYS A 449 -19.79 -14.32 -7.53
C LYS A 449 -18.54 -14.45 -6.66
N ASP A 450 -18.16 -15.69 -6.36
CA ASP A 450 -16.86 -16.00 -5.77
C ASP A 450 -15.80 -16.09 -6.90
N ILE A 451 -14.66 -15.42 -6.72
CA ILE A 451 -13.58 -15.35 -7.73
C ILE A 451 -12.49 -16.37 -7.39
N LEU A 452 -12.02 -16.31 -6.15
CA LEU A 452 -10.99 -17.19 -5.63
C LEU A 452 -11.22 -17.34 -4.12
N ASP A 453 -11.40 -18.58 -3.68
CA ASP A 453 -11.34 -18.93 -2.27
C ASP A 453 -10.12 -19.81 -2.01
N ASN A 454 -9.40 -19.52 -0.94
CA ASN A 454 -8.26 -20.31 -0.51
C ASN A 454 -8.70 -21.53 0.33
N SER A 455 -9.80 -22.18 -0.07
CA SER A 455 -10.40 -23.33 0.65
C SER A 455 -9.44 -24.52 0.75
N SER A 456 -8.67 -24.81 -0.30
CA SER A 456 -7.66 -25.88 -0.26
C SER A 456 -6.58 -25.65 0.80
N LEU A 457 -6.24 -24.39 1.10
CA LEU A 457 -5.33 -24.10 2.21
C LEU A 457 -6.03 -24.36 3.55
N ALA A 458 -7.28 -23.92 3.72
CA ALA A 458 -8.04 -24.20 4.94
C ALA A 458 -8.17 -25.71 5.20
N GLU A 459 -8.41 -26.52 4.17
CA GLU A 459 -8.43 -27.99 4.24
C GLU A 459 -7.05 -28.56 4.62
N LEU A 460 -5.98 -28.08 3.99
CA LEU A 460 -4.61 -28.48 4.31
C LEU A 460 -4.29 -28.25 5.79
N LEU A 461 -4.73 -27.10 6.35
CA LEU A 461 -4.43 -26.70 7.72
C LEU A 461 -5.19 -27.53 8.78
N GLN A 462 -6.29 -28.21 8.43
CA GLN A 462 -6.97 -29.14 9.34
C GLN A 462 -6.05 -30.29 9.81
N GLY A 463 -5.05 -30.62 8.98
CA GLY A 463 -4.02 -31.61 9.30
C GLY A 463 -2.90 -31.10 10.22
N TYR A 464 -2.94 -29.84 10.66
CA TYR A 464 -1.89 -29.23 11.50
C TYR A 464 -2.41 -28.86 12.90
N ASN A 465 -1.51 -28.92 13.87
CA ASN A 465 -1.75 -28.47 15.24
C ASN A 465 -1.62 -26.94 15.31
N LEU A 466 -2.66 -26.19 15.00
CA LEU A 466 -2.66 -24.73 15.14
C LEU A 466 -3.47 -24.29 16.36
N SER A 467 -3.01 -23.25 17.01
CA SER A 467 -3.72 -22.58 18.09
C SER A 467 -4.48 -21.36 17.54
N PRO A 468 -5.65 -21.03 18.11
CA PRO A 468 -6.35 -19.80 17.76
C PRO A 468 -5.49 -18.58 18.11
N LYS A 469 -5.61 -17.53 17.30
CA LYS A 469 -5.09 -16.20 17.62
C LYS A 469 -6.20 -15.44 18.35
N GLU A 470 -6.10 -15.34 19.66
CA GLU A 470 -7.12 -14.75 20.51
C GLU A 470 -6.93 -13.24 20.64
N PHE A 471 -7.93 -12.45 20.25
CA PHE A 471 -7.92 -10.99 20.42
C PHE A 471 -8.50 -10.57 21.78
N SER A 472 -7.90 -9.56 22.39
CA SER A 472 -8.38 -8.95 23.62
C SER A 472 -7.83 -7.52 23.78
N THR A 473 -8.06 -6.91 24.93
CA THR A 473 -7.53 -5.59 25.30
C THR A 473 -6.78 -5.71 26.61
N LEU A 474 -5.69 -4.96 26.75
CA LEU A 474 -4.88 -4.87 27.96
C LEU A 474 -4.82 -3.41 28.42
N GLU A 475 -5.24 -3.15 29.67
CA GLU A 475 -5.11 -1.82 30.26
C GLU A 475 -3.66 -1.60 30.71
N ILE A 476 -2.96 -0.67 30.07
CA ILE A 476 -1.55 -0.36 30.31
C ILE A 476 -1.37 1.15 30.36
N ASN A 477 -0.74 1.64 31.44
CA ASN A 477 -0.40 3.05 31.60
C ASN A 477 -1.59 4.02 31.40
N GLY A 478 -2.82 3.57 31.71
CA GLY A 478 -4.07 4.32 31.55
C GLY A 478 -4.71 4.24 30.16
N PHE A 479 -4.24 3.34 29.29
CA PHE A 479 -4.77 3.11 27.95
C PHE A 479 -5.22 1.67 27.77
N ASP A 480 -6.36 1.51 27.12
CA ASP A 480 -6.81 0.22 26.59
C ASP A 480 -6.01 -0.10 25.33
N LEU A 481 -5.07 -1.03 25.39
CA LEU A 481 -4.23 -1.43 24.24
C LEU A 481 -4.77 -2.71 23.60
N ASN A 482 -4.89 -2.73 22.26
CA ASN A 482 -5.32 -3.94 21.57
C ASN A 482 -4.22 -4.99 21.67
N MET A 483 -4.61 -6.25 21.89
CA MET A 483 -3.70 -7.38 21.98
C MET A 483 -4.20 -8.57 21.18
N TRP A 484 -3.27 -9.38 20.67
CA TRP A 484 -3.54 -10.79 20.41
C TRP A 484 -2.57 -11.71 21.13
N MET A 485 -3.00 -12.95 21.38
CA MET A 485 -2.19 -14.00 21.98
C MET A 485 -2.38 -15.34 21.26
N ILE A 486 -1.29 -16.08 21.09
CA ILE A 486 -1.26 -17.47 20.62
C ILE A 486 -0.68 -18.32 21.76
N LYS A 487 -1.47 -19.25 22.27
CA LYS A 487 -1.09 -20.17 23.35
C LYS A 487 -0.63 -21.51 22.78
N PRO A 488 0.10 -22.34 23.54
CA PRO A 488 0.36 -23.74 23.16
C PRO A 488 -0.90 -24.51 22.82
N VAL A 489 -0.83 -25.43 21.85
CA VAL A 489 -2.00 -26.20 21.36
C VAL A 489 -2.59 -27.07 22.47
N ASP A 490 -1.76 -27.57 23.37
CA ASP A 490 -2.10 -28.34 24.56
C ASP A 490 -2.03 -27.49 25.85
N PHE A 491 -2.41 -26.22 25.75
CA PHE A 491 -2.34 -25.26 26.86
C PHE A 491 -2.99 -25.81 28.14
N ASP A 492 -2.22 -25.79 29.22
CA ASP A 492 -2.61 -26.20 30.56
C ASP A 492 -2.32 -25.04 31.53
N PRO A 493 -3.35 -24.41 32.12
CA PRO A 493 -3.15 -23.27 33.03
C PRO A 493 -2.40 -23.64 34.33
N ASN A 494 -2.10 -24.91 34.58
CA ASN A 494 -1.28 -25.37 35.70
C ASN A 494 0.22 -25.50 35.37
N LYS A 495 0.61 -25.31 34.09
CA LYS A 495 2.01 -25.27 33.66
C LYS A 495 2.49 -23.83 33.55
N LYS A 496 3.80 -23.63 33.57
CA LYS A 496 4.46 -22.34 33.30
C LYS A 496 5.11 -22.33 31.93
N TYR A 497 4.77 -21.34 31.12
CA TYR A 497 5.23 -21.18 29.74
C TYR A 497 6.10 -19.94 29.58
N PRO A 498 7.18 -20.00 28.79
CA PRO A 498 7.91 -18.80 28.36
C PRO A 498 7.00 -17.90 27.50
N LEU A 499 7.23 -16.59 27.58
CA LEU A 499 6.52 -15.57 26.81
C LEU A 499 7.46 -14.96 25.77
N LEU A 500 7.00 -14.83 24.53
CA LEU A 500 7.66 -14.04 23.49
C LEU A 500 6.73 -12.93 23.00
N LEU A 501 7.11 -11.68 23.23
CA LEU A 501 6.42 -10.54 22.64
C LEU A 501 6.88 -10.32 21.20
N PHE A 502 5.94 -10.27 20.26
CA PHE A 502 6.16 -9.77 18.92
C PHE A 502 5.86 -8.28 18.87
N GLN A 503 6.79 -7.47 18.34
CA GLN A 503 6.57 -6.04 18.22
C GLN A 503 7.01 -5.40 16.90
N TYR A 504 6.20 -4.44 16.47
CA TYR A 504 6.62 -3.40 15.53
C TYR A 504 6.57 -2.01 16.17
N SER A 505 5.40 -1.52 16.62
CA SER A 505 5.23 -0.22 17.30
C SER A 505 5.60 1.06 16.53
N GLY A 506 5.91 0.96 15.24
CA GLY A 506 6.19 2.17 14.44
C GLY A 506 5.02 3.16 14.47
N PRO A 507 5.26 4.48 14.45
CA PRO A 507 4.20 5.48 14.44
C PRO A 507 3.16 5.21 13.34
N GLY A 508 1.88 5.19 13.68
CA GLY A 508 0.78 4.91 12.75
C GLY A 508 0.64 3.45 12.29
N SER A 509 1.51 2.54 12.71
CA SER A 509 1.44 1.11 12.33
C SER A 509 0.34 0.35 13.07
N GLN A 510 0.10 -0.92 12.71
CA GLN A 510 -0.81 -1.81 13.44
C GLN A 510 -0.41 -3.29 13.25
N GLN A 511 -0.25 -4.02 14.35
CA GLN A 511 0.01 -5.47 14.35
C GLN A 511 -1.15 -6.28 14.93
N VAL A 512 -2.05 -5.64 15.68
CA VAL A 512 -3.30 -6.25 16.15
C VAL A 512 -4.42 -5.89 15.19
N ALA A 513 -4.57 -6.73 14.17
CA ALA A 513 -5.61 -6.64 13.15
C ALA A 513 -6.22 -8.03 12.91
N ASN A 514 -7.53 -8.09 12.73
CA ASN A 514 -8.24 -9.33 12.41
C ASN A 514 -8.07 -9.65 10.92
N ARG A 515 -6.92 -10.26 10.58
CA ARG A 515 -6.50 -10.63 9.23
C ARG A 515 -5.84 -12.01 9.23
N TRP A 516 -5.79 -12.64 8.05
CA TRP A 516 -5.20 -13.96 7.90
C TRP A 516 -3.70 -14.00 8.21
N LEU A 517 -3.22 -15.20 8.51
CA LEU A 517 -1.85 -15.51 8.90
C LEU A 517 -0.86 -15.31 7.73
N GLY A 518 0.26 -14.64 8.01
CA GLY A 518 1.45 -14.61 7.16
C GLY A 518 2.56 -15.56 7.64
N SER A 519 3.73 -15.54 7.00
CA SER A 519 4.85 -16.44 7.36
C SER A 519 5.32 -16.29 8.81
N ASN A 520 5.38 -15.06 9.33
CA ASN A 520 5.73 -14.81 10.73
C ASN A 520 4.69 -15.38 11.69
N ASP A 521 3.40 -15.33 11.34
CA ASP A 521 2.35 -15.94 12.16
C ASP A 521 2.48 -17.47 12.21
N TYR A 522 2.82 -18.12 11.09
CA TYR A 522 3.11 -19.56 11.11
C TYR A 522 4.38 -19.88 11.90
N TRP A 523 5.37 -18.99 11.91
CA TRP A 523 6.51 -19.11 12.80
C TRP A 523 6.09 -19.01 14.27
N HIS A 524 5.18 -18.09 14.62
CA HIS A 524 4.59 -18.02 15.97
C HIS A 524 3.80 -19.27 16.34
N GLN A 525 3.04 -19.85 15.41
CA GLN A 525 2.36 -21.14 15.61
C GLN A 525 3.36 -22.27 15.87
N MET A 526 4.48 -22.29 15.16
CA MET A 526 5.56 -23.26 15.40
C MET A 526 6.19 -23.08 16.79
N LEU A 527 6.35 -21.84 17.27
CA LEU A 527 6.82 -21.57 18.64
C LEU A 527 5.79 -22.02 19.68
N ALA A 528 4.49 -21.81 19.43
CA ALA A 528 3.42 -22.31 20.28
C ALA A 528 3.40 -23.84 20.37
N GLN A 529 3.69 -24.56 19.28
CA GLN A 529 3.88 -26.01 19.28
C GLN A 529 5.07 -26.47 20.11
N GLN A 530 6.01 -25.58 20.42
CA GLN A 530 7.16 -25.82 21.31
C GLN A 530 6.90 -25.34 22.75
N GLY A 531 5.66 -24.95 23.06
CA GLY A 531 5.27 -24.52 24.40
C GLY A 531 5.59 -23.05 24.69
N ILE A 532 5.78 -22.20 23.68
CA ILE A 532 6.01 -20.76 23.88
C ILE A 532 4.71 -20.00 23.67
N VAL A 533 4.31 -19.17 24.63
CA VAL A 533 3.21 -18.22 24.44
C VAL A 533 3.73 -17.04 23.63
N VAL A 534 3.04 -16.69 22.55
CA VAL A 534 3.37 -15.51 21.74
C VAL A 534 2.27 -14.47 21.90
N ALA A 535 2.62 -13.22 22.18
CA ALA A 535 1.66 -12.13 22.27
C ALA A 535 2.16 -10.88 21.53
N CYS A 536 1.22 -10.01 21.16
CA CYS A 536 1.50 -8.73 20.52
C CYS A 536 0.57 -7.68 21.09
N VAL A 537 1.10 -6.51 21.46
CA VAL A 537 0.32 -5.39 22.02
C VAL A 537 0.60 -4.12 21.23
N ASP A 538 -0.43 -3.59 20.57
CA ASP A 538 -0.34 -2.30 19.89
C ASP A 538 -0.36 -1.16 20.93
N GLY A 539 0.82 -0.63 21.24
CA GLY A 539 1.04 0.43 22.23
C GLY A 539 0.72 1.83 21.74
N ARG A 540 0.95 2.84 22.60
CA ARG A 540 0.82 4.26 22.24
C ARG A 540 1.63 4.57 20.98
N GLY A 541 1.08 5.40 20.09
CA GLY A 541 1.70 5.75 18.82
C GLY A 541 1.29 4.88 17.63
N THR A 542 0.70 3.69 17.84
CA THR A 542 0.12 2.91 16.74
C THR A 542 -1.15 3.58 16.16
N GLY A 543 -1.55 3.20 14.95
CA GLY A 543 -2.66 3.83 14.23
C GLY A 543 -4.06 3.35 14.67
N PHE A 544 -5.08 3.90 14.00
CA PHE A 544 -6.48 3.46 14.03
C PHE A 544 -7.22 3.60 15.37
N LYS A 545 -6.72 4.45 16.26
CA LYS A 545 -7.34 4.83 17.55
C LYS A 545 -7.42 6.35 17.74
N GLY A 546 -7.35 7.10 16.66
CA GLY A 546 -7.39 8.55 16.60
C GLY A 546 -6.01 9.19 16.50
N ARG A 547 -6.02 10.43 16.01
CA ARG A 547 -4.85 11.28 15.82
C ARG A 547 -4.06 11.47 17.11
N ASP A 548 -4.75 11.71 18.22
CA ASP A 548 -4.09 11.92 19.52
C ASP A 548 -3.39 10.65 19.98
N PHE A 549 -4.01 9.48 19.78
CA PHE A 549 -3.39 8.22 20.14
C PHE A 549 -2.12 7.94 19.29
N LYS A 550 -2.25 8.14 17.97
CA LYS A 550 -1.18 7.95 16.98
C LYS A 550 0.01 8.89 17.18
N LYS A 551 -0.23 10.15 17.58
CA LYS A 551 0.80 11.19 17.65
C LYS A 551 1.44 11.36 19.02
N MET A 552 1.08 10.53 20.01
CA MET A 552 1.69 10.57 21.36
C MET A 552 3.21 10.42 21.37
N THR A 553 3.79 9.69 20.40
CA THR A 553 5.22 9.42 20.31
C THR A 553 6.00 10.52 19.59
N TYR A 554 5.34 11.60 19.19
CA TYR A 554 6.01 12.72 18.51
C TYR A 554 7.14 13.30 19.39
N ARG A 555 8.37 13.28 18.86
CA ARG A 555 9.63 13.64 19.55
C ARG A 555 9.99 12.80 20.78
N GLU A 556 9.32 11.67 20.96
CA GLU A 556 9.49 10.75 22.10
C GLU A 556 9.54 9.28 21.60
N LEU A 557 10.06 9.08 20.38
CA LEU A 557 10.20 7.75 19.77
C LEU A 557 11.09 6.84 20.62
N GLY A 558 10.62 5.63 20.91
CA GLY A 558 11.33 4.66 21.74
C GLY A 558 11.23 4.92 23.24
N LYS A 559 10.30 5.78 23.66
CA LYS A 559 9.98 6.00 25.08
C LYS A 559 8.62 5.42 25.42
N PHE A 560 7.54 6.03 24.95
CA PHE A 560 6.20 5.62 25.34
C PHE A 560 5.87 4.20 24.84
N GLU A 561 6.34 3.87 23.64
CA GLU A 561 6.21 2.52 23.09
C GLU A 561 6.93 1.51 23.98
N VAL A 562 8.14 1.84 24.44
CA VAL A 562 8.98 0.95 25.27
C VAL A 562 8.39 0.78 26.66
N GLU A 563 7.95 1.87 27.28
CA GLU A 563 7.20 1.85 28.55
C GLU A 563 5.97 0.93 28.45
N ASP A 564 5.22 1.01 27.36
CA ASP A 564 4.03 0.18 27.17
C ASP A 564 4.38 -1.30 27.00
N GLN A 565 5.44 -1.63 26.26
CA GLN A 565 5.84 -3.02 26.07
C GLN A 565 6.42 -3.64 27.35
N ILE A 566 7.20 -2.88 28.13
CA ILE A 566 7.70 -3.33 29.45
C ILE A 566 6.50 -3.56 30.39
N SER A 567 5.58 -2.60 30.49
CA SER A 567 4.37 -2.74 31.32
C SER A 567 3.49 -3.89 30.85
N ALA A 568 3.33 -4.11 29.55
CA ALA A 568 2.58 -5.22 28.99
C ALA A 568 3.21 -6.57 29.35
N ALA A 569 4.54 -6.72 29.21
CA ALA A 569 5.25 -7.93 29.61
C ALA A 569 5.05 -8.23 31.11
N LYS A 570 5.20 -7.23 31.97
CA LYS A 570 4.95 -7.36 33.42
C LYS A 570 3.52 -7.75 33.72
N LYS A 571 2.54 -7.12 33.05
CA LYS A 571 1.11 -7.38 33.25
C LYS A 571 0.73 -8.80 32.81
N LEU A 572 1.25 -9.25 31.68
CA LEU A 572 1.04 -10.62 31.20
C LEU A 572 1.69 -11.63 32.15
N SER A 573 2.85 -11.32 32.72
CA SER A 573 3.54 -12.18 33.68
C SER A 573 2.77 -12.37 35.00
N GLU A 574 1.72 -11.58 35.28
CA GLU A 574 0.80 -11.83 36.40
C GLU A 574 -0.05 -13.10 36.22
N TYR A 575 -0.20 -13.60 34.99
CA TYR A 575 -0.85 -14.89 34.76
C TYR A 575 -0.03 -16.01 35.38
N SER A 576 -0.64 -16.85 36.23
CA SER A 576 0.04 -17.93 36.95
C SER A 576 0.75 -18.96 36.06
N TRP A 577 0.37 -19.00 34.78
CA TRP A 577 0.89 -19.90 33.76
C TRP A 577 1.94 -19.26 32.84
N ILE A 578 2.31 -17.98 33.04
CA ILE A 578 3.48 -17.38 32.40
C ILE A 578 4.68 -17.51 33.35
N ASP A 579 5.83 -17.83 32.78
CA ASP A 579 7.10 -17.84 33.48
C ASP A 579 7.81 -16.50 33.29
N GLU A 580 7.76 -15.64 34.32
CA GLU A 580 8.32 -14.29 34.25
C GLU A 580 9.83 -14.29 33.93
N ASP A 581 10.56 -15.28 34.45
CA ASP A 581 12.00 -15.50 34.21
C ASP A 581 12.33 -16.01 32.79
N ARG A 582 11.33 -16.14 31.90
CA ARG A 582 11.51 -16.58 30.51
C ARG A 582 10.67 -15.74 29.55
N THR A 583 10.80 -14.43 29.68
CA THR A 583 10.15 -13.45 28.80
C THR A 583 11.15 -12.89 27.79
N GLY A 584 10.82 -12.96 26.50
CA GLY A 584 11.61 -12.38 25.40
C GLY A 584 10.80 -11.44 24.53
N ILE A 585 11.48 -10.71 23.65
CA ILE A 585 10.87 -9.80 22.67
C ILE A 585 11.52 -9.92 21.29
N TRP A 586 10.77 -9.73 20.21
CA TRP A 586 11.34 -9.70 18.87
C TRP A 586 10.62 -8.77 17.88
N GLY A 587 11.36 -8.28 16.89
CA GLY A 587 10.82 -7.43 15.82
C GLY A 587 11.81 -7.09 14.69
N TRP A 588 11.27 -6.55 13.60
CA TRP A 588 12.01 -6.16 12.38
C TRP A 588 11.93 -4.65 12.14
N SER A 589 13.00 -4.00 11.67
CA SER A 589 13.04 -2.57 11.33
C SER A 589 12.76 -1.72 12.57
N TYR A 590 11.68 -0.93 12.60
CA TYR A 590 11.25 -0.24 13.81
C TYR A 590 10.94 -1.24 14.95
N GLY A 591 10.46 -2.44 14.64
CA GLY A 591 10.33 -3.53 15.61
C GLY A 591 11.68 -4.02 16.16
N GLY A 592 12.74 -3.93 15.38
CA GLY A 592 14.11 -4.21 15.83
C GLY A 592 14.65 -3.10 16.74
N PHE A 593 14.36 -1.83 16.40
CA PHE A 593 14.58 -0.68 17.29
C PHE A 593 13.86 -0.87 18.62
N MET A 594 12.60 -1.29 18.60
CA MET A 594 11.81 -1.59 19.79
C MET A 594 12.39 -2.74 20.60
N SER A 595 12.74 -3.86 19.96
CA SER A 595 13.33 -5.02 20.65
C SER A 595 14.65 -4.64 21.33
N SER A 596 15.49 -3.86 20.65
CA SER A 596 16.76 -3.35 21.19
C SER A 596 16.56 -2.40 22.36
N ASN A 597 15.61 -1.47 22.28
CA ASN A 597 15.33 -0.56 23.37
C ASN A 597 14.69 -1.25 24.58
N CYS A 598 13.77 -2.19 24.36
CA CYS A 598 13.11 -2.92 25.44
C CYS A 598 14.12 -3.74 26.26
N ILE A 599 15.08 -4.43 25.61
CA ILE A 599 16.10 -5.20 26.35
C ILE A 599 17.11 -4.28 27.07
N LEU A 600 17.40 -3.10 26.54
CA LEU A 600 18.33 -2.16 27.16
C LEU A 600 17.72 -1.34 28.30
N GLN A 601 16.43 -1.00 28.20
CA GLN A 601 15.71 -0.17 29.18
C GLN A 601 14.85 -0.99 30.17
N GLY A 602 14.48 -2.22 29.81
CA GLY A 602 13.69 -3.16 30.62
C GLY A 602 14.42 -4.48 30.83
N ASN A 603 15.71 -4.42 31.14
CA ASN A 603 16.58 -5.59 31.35
C ASN A 603 16.22 -6.43 32.60
N ASP A 604 15.34 -5.91 33.45
CA ASP A 604 14.71 -6.64 34.57
C ASP A 604 13.47 -7.44 34.12
N THR A 605 13.02 -7.25 32.88
CA THR A 605 11.76 -7.76 32.33
C THR A 605 11.99 -8.75 31.18
N PHE A 606 13.02 -8.52 30.36
CA PHE A 606 13.32 -9.34 29.19
C PHE A 606 14.66 -10.06 29.34
N GLU A 607 14.65 -11.36 29.09
CA GLU A 607 15.84 -12.23 29.10
C GLU A 607 16.46 -12.40 27.71
N LEU A 608 15.69 -12.12 26.66
CA LEU A 608 16.08 -12.29 25.26
C LEU A 608 15.46 -11.20 24.38
N ALA A 609 16.25 -10.68 23.43
CA ALA A 609 15.72 -9.88 22.32
C ALA A 609 16.26 -10.34 20.96
N ILE A 610 15.38 -10.36 19.95
CA ILE A 610 15.75 -10.60 18.55
C ILE A 610 15.42 -9.34 17.74
N ALA A 611 16.45 -8.66 17.24
CA ALA A 611 16.31 -7.44 16.43
C ALA A 611 16.79 -7.70 15.00
N VAL A 612 15.87 -7.63 14.02
CA VAL A 612 16.19 -7.80 12.59
C VAL A 612 16.24 -6.43 11.91
N ALA A 613 17.36 -6.09 11.28
CA ALA A 613 17.59 -4.80 10.62
C ALA A 613 17.13 -3.57 11.45
N PRO A 614 17.55 -3.46 12.73
CA PRO A 614 17.10 -2.37 13.59
C PRO A 614 17.57 -1.01 13.06
N VAL A 615 16.71 0.00 13.16
CA VAL A 615 17.17 1.40 13.20
C VAL A 615 17.83 1.60 14.56
N THR A 616 19.03 2.19 14.62
CA THR A 616 19.84 2.30 15.86
C THR A 616 20.43 3.68 16.07
#